data_AF-A0A812SXP9-F1
#
_entry.id   AF-A0A812SXP9-F1
#
_cell.length_a   1.000
_cell.length_b   1.000
_cell.length_c   1.000
_cell.angle_alpha   90.00
_cell.angle_beta   90.00
_cell.angle_gamma   90.00
#
_symmetry.space_group_name_H-M   'P 1'
#
loop_
_entity.id
_entity.type
_entity.pdbx_description
1 polymer ?
#
loop_
_entity_poly.entity_id
_entity_poly.type
_entity_poly.pdbx_seq_one_letter_code
_entity_poly.pdbx_strand_id
1 'polypeptide(L)'
;MLAAPSASSWSRETLAGSEALAKSLERPEGEHVLLPKALRIAGREYRSAKVLREFRTKSRARLLQLEPGSVLFIAKFENVFPEYAVMAALRQLNKHWQKHRLFIGSEPVQASTFGVFPMGPTLGLVEVVPHSRTLRELSEGIPFAERQYRVLRALGGDTKRLDRLAASVCAYLTSGYVLGIRDGHDDNLMLHRDGNLFRVDFGFAFGRTPEIDAPGIFVPNAVAVALGEPRWRQVMCACKEALHALDSRPGRPPAWDCLAKVPELKAFLHDVHEHTSTLSSQNFEYQVAHATEWTLQRAAKNTLREAVRYITAESEVKSDEWIFDPFGFMGTSQDSSPSSGYPRARRAEQSTPPAGGHVQ
;
A
#
# COMPACT_ATOMS: atom_id res chain seq x y z
N MET A 1 8.88 -22.47 7.40
CA MET A 1 8.07 -21.29 7.77
C MET A 1 7.64 -21.50 9.20
N LEU A 2 8.03 -20.65 10.15
CA LEU A 2 7.50 -20.76 11.52
C LEU A 2 6.02 -20.39 11.49
N ALA A 3 5.17 -21.29 11.96
CA ALA A 3 3.73 -21.04 12.07
C ALA A 3 3.51 -20.07 13.24
N ALA A 4 2.81 -18.96 12.99
CA ALA A 4 2.37 -18.14 14.10
C ALA A 4 1.28 -18.91 14.88
N PRO A 5 1.15 -18.68 16.20
CA PRO A 5 0.15 -19.37 17.01
C PRO A 5 -1.27 -19.06 16.51
N SER A 6 -2.16 -20.06 16.53
CA SER A 6 -3.57 -19.84 16.23
C SER A 6 -4.24 -19.05 17.35
N ALA A 7 -5.26 -18.24 17.06
CA ALA A 7 -6.02 -17.52 18.09
C ALA A 7 -6.61 -18.44 19.17
N SER A 8 -6.99 -19.67 18.79
CA SER A 8 -7.51 -20.69 19.72
C SER A 8 -6.45 -21.34 20.62
N SER A 9 -5.16 -21.03 20.42
CA SER A 9 -4.03 -21.65 21.13
C SER A 9 -3.41 -20.75 22.20
N TRP A 10 -3.93 -19.54 22.41
CA TRP A 10 -3.40 -18.62 23.40
C TRP A 10 -3.68 -19.13 24.83
N SER A 11 -2.61 -19.49 25.53
CA SER A 11 -2.65 -19.90 26.95
C SER A 11 -2.68 -18.67 27.87
N ARG A 12 -3.05 -18.84 29.16
CA ARG A 12 -2.96 -17.76 30.16
C ARG A 12 -1.56 -17.16 30.26
N GLU A 13 -0.51 -17.97 30.14
CA GLU A 13 0.88 -17.51 30.16
C GLU A 13 1.22 -16.69 28.92
N THR A 14 0.72 -17.10 27.75
CA THR A 14 0.86 -16.35 26.49
C THR A 14 0.20 -14.98 26.60
N LEU A 15 -1.00 -14.92 27.19
CA LEU A 15 -1.75 -13.67 27.40
C LEU A 15 -1.01 -12.72 28.35
N ALA A 16 -0.60 -13.20 29.53
CA ALA A 16 0.15 -12.40 30.48
C ALA A 16 1.48 -11.88 29.90
N GLY A 17 2.18 -12.73 29.13
CA GLY A 17 3.38 -12.34 28.41
C GLY A 17 3.13 -11.27 27.34
N SER A 18 2.02 -11.38 26.60
CA SER A 18 1.59 -10.39 25.60
C SER A 18 1.30 -9.03 26.23
N GLU A 19 0.60 -8.98 27.36
CA GLU A 19 0.28 -7.74 28.06
C GLU A 19 1.52 -7.05 28.61
N ALA A 20 2.42 -7.81 29.25
CA ALA A 20 3.68 -7.30 29.75
C ALA A 20 4.55 -6.74 28.61
N LEU A 21 4.59 -7.45 27.48
CA LEU A 21 5.30 -7.00 26.28
C LEU A 21 4.67 -5.73 25.69
N ALA A 22 3.34 -5.69 25.52
CA ALA A 22 2.63 -4.52 25.00
C ALA A 22 2.96 -3.27 25.84
N LYS A 23 2.82 -3.38 27.17
CA LYS A 23 3.15 -2.30 28.11
C LYS A 23 4.62 -1.88 28.02
N SER A 24 5.55 -2.81 27.78
CA SER A 24 6.97 -2.47 27.62
C SER A 24 7.23 -1.66 26.35
N LEU A 25 6.50 -1.94 25.26
CA LEU A 25 6.63 -1.29 23.96
C LEU A 25 5.83 0.02 23.86
N GLU A 26 4.97 0.32 24.83
CA GLU A 26 4.27 1.60 24.97
C GLU A 26 5.17 2.71 25.50
N ARG A 27 6.19 3.06 24.69
CA ARG A 27 7.18 4.10 24.99
C ARG A 27 7.20 5.17 23.91
N PRO A 28 7.59 6.41 24.25
CA PRO A 28 7.73 7.48 23.27
C PRO A 28 8.83 7.20 22.25
N GLU A 29 8.78 7.93 21.15
CA GLU A 29 9.79 7.89 20.09
C GLU A 29 11.20 8.20 20.63
N GLY A 30 12.19 7.42 20.20
CA GLY A 30 13.59 7.54 20.62
C GLY A 30 14.00 6.58 21.74
N GLU A 31 13.05 6.08 22.52
CA GLU A 31 13.30 5.21 23.68
C GLU A 31 13.85 3.83 23.30
N HIS A 32 14.68 3.28 24.17
CA HIS A 32 15.19 1.92 24.09
C HIS A 32 14.59 1.06 25.22
N VAL A 33 14.10 -0.10 24.86
CA VAL A 33 13.30 -0.97 25.73
C VAL A 33 13.97 -2.34 25.81
N LEU A 34 14.28 -2.77 27.02
CA LEU A 34 14.59 -4.18 27.30
C LEU A 34 13.29 -4.98 27.32
N LEU A 35 13.23 -6.05 26.52
CA LEU A 35 12.06 -6.89 26.43
C LEU A 35 11.95 -7.75 27.70
N PRO A 36 10.75 -7.88 28.30
CA PRO A 36 10.56 -8.65 29.53
C PRO A 36 10.92 -10.14 29.35
N LYS A 37 10.76 -10.64 28.12
CA LYS A 37 11.22 -11.96 27.68
C LYS A 37 11.76 -11.83 26.27
N ALA A 38 12.78 -12.62 25.95
CA ALA A 38 13.35 -12.62 24.61
C ALA A 38 12.29 -13.04 23.57
N LEU A 39 12.06 -12.17 22.59
CA LEU A 39 11.11 -12.37 21.50
C LEU A 39 11.72 -13.30 20.45
N ARG A 40 11.03 -14.39 20.12
CA ARG A 40 11.46 -15.31 19.06
C ARG A 40 10.59 -15.16 17.84
N ILE A 41 11.14 -14.58 16.77
CA ILE A 41 10.43 -14.31 15.51
C ILE A 41 11.28 -14.88 14.38
N ALA A 42 10.67 -15.70 13.52
CA ALA A 42 11.34 -16.30 12.36
C ALA A 42 12.69 -17.02 12.69
N GLY A 43 12.81 -17.59 13.90
CA GLY A 43 13.99 -18.36 14.33
C GLY A 43 15.12 -17.49 14.89
N ARG A 44 14.90 -16.17 14.96
CA ARG A 44 15.80 -15.21 15.58
C ARG A 44 15.26 -14.79 16.94
N GLU A 45 16.16 -14.56 17.87
CA GLU A 45 15.85 -14.13 19.23
C GLU A 45 16.24 -12.66 19.40
N TYR A 46 15.29 -11.84 19.87
CA TYR A 46 15.45 -10.42 20.11
C TYR A 46 15.30 -10.12 21.61
N ARG A 47 16.14 -9.22 22.14
CA ARG A 47 16.22 -8.91 23.58
C ARG A 47 15.88 -7.47 23.91
N SER A 48 15.99 -6.58 22.94
CA SER A 48 15.65 -5.17 23.05
C SER A 48 14.93 -4.67 21.82
N ALA A 49 14.25 -3.54 21.98
CA ALA A 49 13.58 -2.80 20.93
C ALA A 49 13.84 -1.30 21.10
N LYS A 50 14.18 -0.61 20.01
CA LYS A 50 14.15 0.85 19.96
C LYS A 50 12.86 1.32 19.31
N VAL A 51 12.14 2.25 19.93
CA VAL A 51 10.96 2.89 19.32
C VAL A 51 11.46 3.98 18.37
N LEU A 52 11.33 3.74 17.07
CA LEU A 52 11.79 4.69 16.06
C LEU A 52 10.75 5.75 15.70
N ARG A 53 9.45 5.41 15.81
CA ARG A 53 8.36 6.31 15.46
C ARG A 53 7.04 5.86 16.07
N GLU A 54 6.22 6.81 16.50
CA GLU A 54 4.79 6.56 16.77
C GLU A 54 3.94 7.05 15.59
N PHE A 55 3.10 6.17 15.04
CA PHE A 55 2.16 6.53 13.99
C PHE A 55 0.96 7.26 14.60
N ARG A 56 0.63 8.45 14.07
CA ARG A 56 -0.53 9.25 14.49
C ARG A 56 -1.84 8.69 13.93
N THR A 57 -2.14 7.44 14.28
CA THR A 57 -3.36 6.70 13.86
C THR A 57 -4.19 6.33 15.09
N LYS A 58 -5.43 5.89 14.87
CA LYS A 58 -6.32 5.41 15.95
C LYS A 58 -5.68 4.25 16.74
N SER A 59 -4.92 3.38 16.07
CA SER A 59 -4.24 2.23 16.67
C SER A 59 -2.93 2.58 17.39
N ARG A 60 -2.43 3.82 17.27
CA ARG A 60 -1.14 4.28 17.84
C ARG A 60 -0.01 3.29 17.63
N ALA A 61 0.04 2.71 16.42
CA ALA A 61 1.06 1.74 16.07
C ALA A 61 2.45 2.36 16.20
N ARG A 62 3.48 1.54 16.43
CA ARG A 62 4.86 1.99 16.59
C ARG A 62 5.80 1.30 15.63
N LEU A 63 6.68 2.06 15.00
CA LEU A 63 7.82 1.50 14.28
C LEU A 63 8.91 1.17 15.31
N LEU A 64 9.31 -0.10 15.32
CA LEU A 64 10.30 -0.66 16.22
C LEU A 64 11.51 -1.14 15.43
N GLN A 65 12.68 -0.98 16.02
CA GLN A 65 13.90 -1.66 15.61
C GLN A 65 14.26 -2.69 16.67
N LEU A 66 14.15 -3.98 16.33
CA LEU A 66 14.49 -5.07 17.24
C LEU A 66 15.98 -5.43 17.14
N GLU A 67 16.55 -5.79 18.29
CA GLU A 67 17.96 -6.13 18.44
C GLU A 67 18.16 -7.52 19.05
N PRO A 68 19.18 -8.28 18.61
CA PRO A 68 20.23 -7.92 17.64
C PRO A 68 19.76 -7.94 16.17
N GLY A 69 20.48 -7.23 15.30
CA GLY A 69 20.30 -7.30 13.84
C GLY A 69 19.50 -6.16 13.20
N SER A 70 19.05 -5.17 13.99
CA SER A 70 18.47 -3.91 13.50
C SER A 70 17.27 -4.11 12.56
N VAL A 71 16.43 -5.11 12.85
CA VAL A 71 15.28 -5.48 12.00
C VAL A 71 14.07 -4.63 12.36
N LEU A 72 13.36 -4.13 11.35
CA LEU A 72 12.22 -3.24 11.53
C LEU A 72 10.89 -4.00 11.59
N PHE A 73 10.08 -3.66 12.58
CA PHE A 73 8.72 -4.15 12.76
C PHE A 73 7.77 -3.01 13.10
N ILE A 74 6.52 -3.12 12.69
CA ILE A 74 5.43 -2.28 13.18
C ILE A 74 4.73 -3.05 14.30
N ALA A 75 4.77 -2.51 15.52
CA ALA A 75 3.93 -2.98 16.60
C ALA A 75 2.54 -2.35 16.49
N LYS A 76 1.53 -3.19 16.32
CA LYS A 76 0.11 -2.82 16.39
C LYS A 76 -0.43 -3.30 17.74
N PHE A 77 -1.01 -2.38 18.51
CA PHE A 77 -1.58 -2.65 19.84
C PHE A 77 -3.03 -3.13 19.72
N GLU A 78 -3.24 -4.14 18.88
CA GLU A 78 -4.53 -4.74 18.55
C GLU A 78 -4.37 -6.21 18.15
N ASN A 79 -5.49 -6.91 17.98
CA ASN A 79 -5.47 -8.28 17.48
C ASN A 79 -5.17 -8.31 15.97
N VAL A 80 -3.96 -8.73 15.59
CA VAL A 80 -3.56 -8.88 14.19
C VAL A 80 -3.78 -10.28 13.59
N PHE A 81 -4.50 -11.16 14.31
CA PHE A 81 -4.81 -12.50 13.81
C PHE A 81 -5.61 -12.49 12.49
N PRO A 82 -6.58 -11.58 12.26
CA PRO A 82 -7.24 -11.46 10.95
C PRO A 82 -6.24 -11.21 9.81
N GLU A 83 -5.30 -10.28 9.97
CA GLU A 83 -4.25 -9.99 8.99
C GLU A 83 -3.34 -11.19 8.76
N TYR A 84 -2.98 -11.91 9.83
CA TYR A 84 -2.20 -13.14 9.71
C TYR A 84 -2.95 -14.21 8.89
N ALA A 85 -4.25 -14.36 9.12
CA ALA A 85 -5.08 -15.31 8.38
C ALA A 85 -5.21 -14.91 6.89
N VAL A 86 -5.34 -13.61 6.59
CA VAL A 86 -5.27 -13.09 5.21
C VAL A 86 -3.92 -13.42 4.57
N MET A 87 -2.79 -13.22 5.25
CA MET A 87 -1.48 -13.59 4.72
C MET A 87 -1.37 -15.09 4.43
N ALA A 88 -1.93 -15.95 5.29
CA ALA A 88 -1.98 -17.39 5.05
C ALA A 88 -2.84 -17.73 3.82
N ALA A 89 -3.99 -17.07 3.67
CA ALA A 89 -4.85 -17.21 2.50
C ALA A 89 -4.14 -16.78 1.21
N LEU A 90 -3.50 -15.61 1.18
CA LEU A 90 -2.73 -15.13 0.03
C LEU A 90 -1.62 -16.11 -0.38
N ARG A 91 -0.89 -16.70 0.58
CA ARG A 91 0.10 -17.75 0.28
C ARG A 91 -0.55 -18.97 -0.35
N GLN A 92 -1.76 -19.32 0.06
CA GLN A 92 -2.49 -20.44 -0.52
C GLN A 92 -3.00 -20.13 -1.95
N LEU A 93 -3.46 -18.90 -2.21
CA LEU A 93 -3.81 -18.44 -3.57
C LEU A 93 -2.58 -18.49 -4.48
N ASN A 94 -1.44 -17.96 -4.02
CA ASN A 94 -0.18 -17.96 -4.76
C ASN A 94 0.27 -19.36 -5.17
N LYS A 95 0.14 -20.37 -4.29
CA LYS A 95 0.45 -21.77 -4.63
C LYS A 95 -0.38 -22.29 -5.81
N HIS A 96 -1.65 -21.90 -5.90
CA HIS A 96 -2.51 -22.30 -7.02
C HIS A 96 -2.10 -21.59 -8.31
N TRP A 97 -1.91 -20.28 -8.28
CA TRP A 97 -1.46 -19.54 -9.46
C TRP A 97 -0.10 -20.03 -9.99
N GLN A 98 0.83 -20.36 -9.10
CA GLN A 98 2.11 -20.99 -9.46
C GLN A 98 1.91 -22.38 -10.08
N LYS A 99 1.06 -23.22 -9.50
CA LYS A 99 0.74 -24.55 -10.06
C LYS A 99 0.13 -24.45 -11.46
N HIS A 100 -0.72 -23.45 -11.69
CA HIS A 100 -1.35 -23.17 -12.98
C HIS A 100 -0.43 -22.39 -13.93
N ARG A 101 0.79 -22.04 -13.52
CA ARG A 101 1.78 -21.30 -14.32
C ARG A 101 1.20 -20.01 -14.90
N LEU A 102 0.56 -19.21 -14.06
CA LEU A 102 0.03 -17.90 -14.47
C LEU A 102 1.13 -16.84 -14.48
N PHE A 103 1.29 -16.17 -15.62
CA PHE A 103 2.28 -15.13 -15.85
C PHE A 103 1.67 -13.96 -16.62
N ILE A 104 2.19 -12.76 -16.38
CA ILE A 104 2.04 -11.61 -17.27
C ILE A 104 3.42 -11.28 -17.82
N GLY A 105 3.60 -11.45 -19.13
CA GLY A 105 4.94 -11.43 -19.74
C GLY A 105 5.82 -12.52 -19.13
N SER A 106 6.90 -12.13 -18.46
CA SER A 106 7.82 -13.04 -17.76
C SER A 106 7.64 -13.06 -16.23
N GLU A 107 6.71 -12.25 -15.70
CA GLU A 107 6.54 -12.07 -14.26
C GLU A 107 5.37 -12.95 -13.76
N PRO A 108 5.58 -13.78 -12.72
CA PRO A 108 4.54 -14.65 -12.19
C PRO A 108 3.44 -13.85 -11.49
N VAL A 109 2.19 -14.24 -11.68
CA VAL A 109 1.06 -13.67 -10.93
C VAL A 109 1.16 -14.13 -9.48
N GLN A 110 1.49 -13.20 -8.59
CA GLN A 110 1.68 -13.47 -7.17
C GLN A 110 1.30 -12.27 -6.32
N ALA A 111 0.50 -12.49 -5.29
CA ALA A 111 0.23 -11.49 -4.26
C ALA A 111 1.45 -11.38 -3.34
N SER A 112 1.88 -10.15 -3.04
CA SER A 112 2.95 -9.95 -2.05
C SER A 112 2.45 -10.35 -0.66
N THR A 113 3.30 -11.03 0.09
CA THR A 113 3.01 -11.43 1.48
C THR A 113 4.17 -11.03 2.36
N PHE A 114 3.88 -10.62 3.59
CA PHE A 114 4.88 -10.23 4.58
C PHE A 114 4.59 -10.93 5.92
N GLY A 115 5.54 -10.85 6.84
CA GLY A 115 5.42 -11.40 8.19
C GLY A 115 4.36 -10.65 9.00
N VAL A 116 3.38 -11.39 9.51
CA VAL A 116 2.45 -10.92 10.55
C VAL A 116 2.56 -11.92 11.68
N PHE A 117 2.82 -11.42 12.88
CA PHE A 117 3.10 -12.23 14.05
C PHE A 117 2.19 -11.79 15.19
N PRO A 118 1.03 -12.46 15.36
CA PRO A 118 0.19 -12.28 16.54
C PRO A 118 0.99 -12.64 17.81
N MET A 119 1.11 -11.68 18.74
CA MET A 119 1.76 -11.89 20.04
C MET A 119 0.73 -12.19 21.15
N GLY A 120 -0.55 -11.98 20.84
CA GLY A 120 -1.71 -12.20 21.71
C GLY A 120 -2.91 -11.40 21.19
N PRO A 121 -3.97 -11.22 22.00
CA PRO A 121 -5.19 -10.51 21.59
C PRO A 121 -5.01 -8.99 21.48
N THR A 122 -3.96 -8.44 22.08
CA THR A 122 -3.77 -6.99 22.23
C THR A 122 -2.48 -6.49 21.60
N LEU A 123 -1.68 -7.38 21.02
CA LEU A 123 -0.40 -7.04 20.41
C LEU A 123 -0.11 -7.93 19.20
N GLY A 124 0.34 -7.28 18.14
CA GLY A 124 0.85 -7.91 16.95
C GLY A 124 2.08 -7.20 16.42
N LEU A 125 2.99 -7.96 15.82
CA LEU A 125 4.12 -7.41 15.07
C LEU A 125 3.92 -7.66 13.58
N VAL A 126 4.10 -6.62 12.78
CA VAL A 126 4.06 -6.68 11.32
C VAL A 126 5.45 -6.36 10.78
N GLU A 127 5.96 -7.20 9.91
CA GLU A 127 7.24 -7.00 9.23
C GLU A 127 7.17 -5.74 8.35
N VAL A 128 8.19 -4.88 8.45
CA VAL A 128 8.34 -3.77 7.51
C VAL A 128 8.89 -4.30 6.20
N VAL A 129 8.18 -4.05 5.10
CA VAL A 129 8.68 -4.35 3.75
C VAL A 129 9.62 -3.22 3.32
N PRO A 130 10.94 -3.43 3.27
CA PRO A 130 11.89 -2.37 2.96
C PRO A 130 11.70 -1.87 1.52
N HIS A 131 12.17 -0.65 1.24
CA HIS A 131 12.10 -0.04 -0.10
C HIS A 131 10.69 0.04 -0.72
N SER A 132 9.68 0.11 0.14
CA SER A 132 8.28 0.31 -0.25
C SER A 132 7.82 1.68 0.20
N ARG A 133 6.95 2.29 -0.60
CA ARG A 133 6.28 3.56 -0.28
C ARG A 133 4.79 3.43 -0.54
N THR A 134 3.96 4.10 0.24
CA THR A 134 2.53 4.20 -0.06
C THR A 134 2.31 5.03 -1.33
N LEU A 135 1.19 4.82 -2.02
CA LEU A 135 0.85 5.64 -3.18
C LEU A 135 0.61 7.11 -2.81
N ARG A 136 0.24 7.38 -1.55
CA ARG A 136 0.18 8.74 -1.00
C ARG A 136 1.58 9.35 -0.89
N GLU A 137 2.54 8.65 -0.30
CA GLU A 137 3.93 9.11 -0.20
C GLU A 137 4.53 9.39 -1.58
N LEU A 138 4.21 8.56 -2.58
CA LEU A 138 4.63 8.83 -3.96
C LEU A 138 4.12 10.15 -4.54
N SER A 139 3.13 10.80 -3.92
CA SER A 139 2.62 12.12 -4.34
C SER A 139 3.37 13.29 -3.70
N GLU A 140 4.22 13.04 -2.70
CA GLU A 140 5.01 14.07 -2.01
C GLU A 140 5.95 14.77 -3.00
N GLY A 141 5.93 16.10 -3.01
CA GLY A 141 6.74 16.91 -3.92
C GLY A 141 6.31 16.88 -5.39
N ILE A 142 5.21 16.20 -5.74
CA ILE A 142 4.68 16.14 -7.12
C ILE A 142 3.46 17.07 -7.25
N PRO A 143 3.46 18.02 -8.20
CA PRO A 143 2.30 18.86 -8.50
C PRO A 143 1.04 18.02 -8.75
N PHE A 144 -0.12 18.50 -8.32
CA PHE A 144 -1.38 17.76 -8.42
C PHE A 144 -1.66 17.25 -9.85
N ALA A 145 -1.47 18.11 -10.85
CA ALA A 145 -1.68 17.81 -12.26
C ALA A 145 -0.73 16.75 -12.83
N GLU A 146 0.28 16.31 -12.09
CA GLU A 146 1.25 15.29 -12.48
C GLU A 146 1.17 14.04 -11.62
N ARG A 147 0.34 14.02 -10.56
CA ARG A 147 0.24 12.90 -9.62
C ARG A 147 -0.21 11.61 -10.31
N GLN A 148 -0.91 11.67 -11.44
CA GLN A 148 -1.25 10.47 -12.23
C GLN A 148 -0.01 9.78 -12.83
N TYR A 149 1.13 10.45 -12.95
CA TYR A 149 2.37 9.83 -13.45
C TYR A 149 3.28 9.30 -12.32
N ARG A 150 2.89 9.44 -11.04
CA ARG A 150 3.77 9.14 -9.90
C ARG A 150 4.29 7.70 -9.85
N VAL A 151 3.45 6.72 -10.18
CA VAL A 151 3.87 5.30 -10.22
C VAL A 151 4.81 5.06 -11.39
N LEU A 152 4.48 5.57 -12.58
CA LEU A 152 5.35 5.44 -13.77
C LEU A 152 6.74 6.05 -13.52
N ARG A 153 6.78 7.23 -12.89
CA ARG A 153 8.02 7.92 -12.50
C ARG A 153 8.80 7.13 -11.44
N ALA A 154 8.13 6.61 -10.41
CA ALA A 154 8.76 5.81 -9.36
C ALA A 154 9.40 4.52 -9.91
N LEU A 155 8.83 3.96 -10.97
CA LEU A 155 9.37 2.77 -11.64
C LEU A 155 10.36 3.11 -12.77
N GLY A 156 10.57 4.40 -13.07
CA GLY A 156 11.51 4.87 -14.09
C GLY A 156 11.18 4.42 -15.51
N GLY A 157 9.92 4.04 -15.79
CA GLY A 157 9.54 3.45 -17.08
C GLY A 157 10.17 2.09 -17.37
N ASP A 158 10.82 1.45 -16.39
CA ASP A 158 11.47 0.15 -16.58
C ASP A 158 10.44 -0.93 -16.93
N THR A 159 10.63 -1.58 -18.08
CA THR A 159 9.65 -2.52 -18.63
C THR A 159 9.44 -3.72 -17.70
N LYS A 160 10.50 -4.24 -17.08
CA LYS A 160 10.41 -5.38 -16.16
C LYS A 160 9.65 -5.02 -14.89
N ARG A 161 9.88 -3.83 -14.33
CA ARG A 161 9.13 -3.33 -13.16
C ARG A 161 7.67 -3.08 -13.50
N LEU A 162 7.37 -2.59 -14.70
CA LEU A 162 6.00 -2.40 -15.16
C LEU A 162 5.27 -3.72 -15.43
N ASP A 163 5.98 -4.74 -15.92
CA ASP A 163 5.43 -6.10 -16.06
C ASP A 163 5.15 -6.72 -14.68
N ARG A 164 6.04 -6.48 -13.70
CA ARG A 164 5.82 -6.90 -12.31
C ARG A 164 4.67 -6.15 -11.65
N LEU A 165 4.51 -4.87 -11.97
CA LEU A 165 3.34 -4.08 -11.58
C LEU A 165 2.07 -4.73 -12.13
N ALA A 166 2.05 -5.11 -13.41
CA ALA A 166 0.90 -5.77 -14.02
C ALA A 166 0.58 -7.11 -13.33
N ALA A 167 1.58 -7.97 -13.12
CA ALA A 167 1.41 -9.27 -12.47
C ALA A 167 0.90 -9.15 -11.02
N SER A 168 1.45 -8.20 -10.25
CA SER A 168 1.01 -7.95 -8.87
C SER A 168 -0.36 -7.27 -8.79
N VAL A 169 -0.73 -6.41 -9.76
CA VAL A 169 -2.08 -5.85 -9.87
C VAL A 169 -3.10 -6.95 -10.14
N CYS A 170 -2.81 -7.89 -11.05
CA CYS A 170 -3.69 -9.05 -11.28
C CYS A 170 -3.94 -9.82 -9.98
N ALA A 171 -2.88 -10.14 -9.24
CA ALA A 171 -3.00 -10.83 -7.96
C ALA A 171 -3.76 -10.01 -6.90
N TYR A 172 -3.52 -8.70 -6.82
CA TYR A 172 -4.22 -7.78 -5.93
C TYR A 172 -5.73 -7.73 -6.23
N LEU A 173 -6.13 -7.64 -7.50
CA LEU A 173 -7.55 -7.59 -7.89
C LEU A 173 -8.25 -8.92 -7.60
N THR A 174 -7.66 -10.04 -8.00
CA THR A 174 -8.25 -11.37 -7.79
C THR A 174 -8.33 -11.71 -6.30
N SER A 175 -7.26 -11.46 -5.53
CA SER A 175 -7.27 -11.72 -4.09
C SER A 175 -8.21 -10.78 -3.33
N GLY A 176 -8.26 -9.49 -3.70
CA GLY A 176 -9.19 -8.51 -3.12
C GLY A 176 -10.65 -8.91 -3.32
N TYR A 177 -10.99 -9.40 -4.51
CA TYR A 177 -12.33 -9.90 -4.82
C TYR A 177 -12.68 -11.15 -4.01
N VAL A 178 -11.80 -12.16 -4.04
CA VAL A 178 -12.04 -13.45 -3.39
C VAL A 178 -12.08 -13.35 -1.87
N LEU A 179 -11.19 -12.54 -1.29
CA LEU A 179 -11.11 -12.35 0.16
C LEU A 179 -12.02 -11.23 0.66
N GLY A 180 -12.70 -10.51 -0.23
CA GLY A 180 -13.60 -9.41 0.14
C GLY A 180 -12.89 -8.29 0.89
N ILE A 181 -11.67 -7.92 0.45
CA ILE A 181 -10.86 -6.91 1.11
C ILE A 181 -11.36 -5.52 0.68
N ARG A 182 -12.03 -4.81 1.60
CA ARG A 182 -12.57 -3.45 1.39
C ARG A 182 -11.61 -2.38 1.87
N ASP A 183 -11.93 -1.09 1.73
CA ASP A 183 -11.12 0.08 2.15
C ASP A 183 -9.89 0.44 1.28
N GLY A 184 -10.02 0.30 -0.04
CA GLY A 184 -8.94 0.64 -0.98
C GLY A 184 -8.71 2.16 -1.08
N HIS A 185 -7.62 2.66 -0.51
CA HIS A 185 -7.13 4.03 -0.71
C HIS A 185 -5.59 4.08 -0.76
N ASP A 186 -5.06 5.23 -1.16
CA ASP A 186 -3.64 5.43 -1.47
C ASP A 186 -2.69 5.24 -0.26
N ASP A 187 -3.17 5.33 0.98
CA ASP A 187 -2.36 5.03 2.17
C ASP A 187 -2.18 3.52 2.41
N ASN A 188 -3.15 2.71 1.98
CA ASN A 188 -3.14 1.25 2.19
C ASN A 188 -2.52 0.50 1.01
N LEU A 189 -2.23 1.19 -0.10
CA LEU A 189 -1.56 0.63 -1.27
C LEU A 189 -0.09 1.03 -1.27
N MET A 190 0.79 0.05 -1.30
CA MET A 190 2.24 0.23 -1.31
C MET A 190 2.83 -0.24 -2.63
N LEU A 191 3.82 0.50 -3.11
CA LEU A 191 4.65 0.14 -4.25
C LEU A 191 6.07 -0.13 -3.77
N HIS A 192 6.55 -1.34 -4.02
CA HIS A 192 7.96 -1.67 -3.82
C HIS A 192 8.79 -1.20 -5.03
N ARG A 193 10.06 -0.84 -4.80
CA ARG A 193 10.96 -0.32 -5.85
C ARG A 193 11.15 -1.25 -7.05
N ASP A 194 10.82 -2.54 -6.92
CA ASP A 194 10.94 -3.54 -7.99
C ASP A 194 9.69 -3.61 -8.89
N GLY A 195 8.64 -2.85 -8.60
CA GLY A 195 7.38 -2.86 -9.35
C GLY A 195 6.23 -3.58 -8.67
N ASN A 196 6.44 -4.33 -7.58
CA ASN A 196 5.34 -5.01 -6.89
C ASN A 196 4.40 -3.99 -6.22
N LEU A 197 3.14 -4.01 -6.61
CA LEU A 197 2.05 -3.36 -5.88
C LEU A 197 1.47 -4.34 -4.88
N PHE A 198 1.29 -3.89 -3.64
CA PHE A 198 0.66 -4.70 -2.62
C PHE A 198 -0.12 -3.85 -1.65
N ARG A 199 -0.97 -4.52 -0.89
CA ARG A 199 -1.85 -3.89 0.07
C ARG A 199 -1.37 -4.16 1.49
N VAL A 200 -1.53 -3.18 2.35
CA VAL A 200 -1.41 -3.29 3.80
C VAL A 200 -2.75 -2.93 4.43
N ASP A 201 -2.87 -3.25 5.72
CA ASP A 201 -4.05 -3.04 6.55
C ASP A 201 -5.32 -3.77 6.04
N PHE A 202 -5.60 -4.93 6.65
CA PHE A 202 -6.69 -5.83 6.24
C PHE A 202 -7.83 -5.89 7.27
N GLY A 203 -8.02 -4.80 8.03
CA GLY A 203 -9.06 -4.71 9.07
C GLY A 203 -10.49 -4.95 8.55
N PHE A 204 -10.72 -4.80 7.25
CA PHE A 204 -12.00 -5.01 6.55
C PHE A 204 -11.94 -6.15 5.51
N ALA A 205 -11.33 -7.27 5.88
CA ALA A 205 -11.37 -8.50 5.08
C ALA A 205 -12.67 -9.30 5.29
N PHE A 206 -12.93 -10.24 4.38
CA PHE A 206 -14.05 -11.18 4.38
C PHE A 206 -15.43 -10.52 4.30
N GLY A 207 -15.54 -9.46 3.48
CA GLY A 207 -16.83 -8.80 3.21
C GLY A 207 -17.28 -7.85 4.32
N ARG A 208 -16.46 -7.66 5.37
CA ARG A 208 -16.69 -6.61 6.38
C ARG A 208 -16.55 -5.24 5.73
N THR A 209 -17.53 -4.37 5.98
CA THR A 209 -17.61 -3.06 5.32
C THR A 209 -17.13 -1.95 6.24
N PRO A 210 -16.23 -1.05 5.80
CA PRO A 210 -15.95 0.19 6.52
C PRO A 210 -17.16 1.16 6.47
N GLU A 211 -17.21 2.14 7.38
CA GLU A 211 -18.28 3.15 7.41
C GLU A 211 -18.39 3.96 6.10
N ILE A 212 -17.27 4.13 5.37
CA ILE A 212 -17.22 4.76 4.05
C ILE A 212 -16.62 3.74 3.08
N ASP A 213 -17.48 3.11 2.29
CA ASP A 213 -17.10 2.00 1.44
C ASP A 213 -16.50 2.44 0.09
N ALA A 214 -15.52 1.67 -0.37
CA ALA A 214 -14.99 1.75 -1.73
C ALA A 214 -15.62 0.61 -2.58
N PRO A 215 -15.70 0.75 -3.91
CA PRO A 215 -16.02 -0.36 -4.78
C PRO A 215 -15.17 -1.59 -4.42
N GLY A 216 -15.76 -2.78 -4.49
CA GLY A 216 -15.09 -4.03 -4.11
C GLY A 216 -13.78 -4.28 -4.88
N ILE A 217 -13.65 -3.73 -6.09
CA ILE A 217 -12.45 -3.75 -6.93
C ILE A 217 -12.12 -2.31 -7.33
N PHE A 218 -10.86 -1.91 -7.14
CA PHE A 218 -10.39 -0.55 -7.39
C PHE A 218 -8.92 -0.52 -7.83
N VAL A 219 -8.61 0.23 -8.88
CA VAL A 219 -7.23 0.48 -9.35
C VAL A 219 -6.95 1.99 -9.37
N PRO A 220 -6.00 2.51 -8.58
CA PRO A 220 -5.66 3.94 -8.58
C PRO A 220 -5.24 4.47 -9.96
N ASN A 221 -5.52 5.74 -10.23
CA ASN A 221 -5.29 6.32 -11.56
C ASN A 221 -3.82 6.23 -11.97
N ALA A 222 -2.94 6.46 -11.00
CA ALA A 222 -1.52 6.40 -11.26
C ALA A 222 -1.03 4.99 -11.63
N VAL A 223 -1.67 3.95 -11.10
CA VAL A 223 -1.39 2.56 -11.49
C VAL A 223 -1.90 2.31 -12.90
N ALA A 224 -3.14 2.72 -13.21
CA ALA A 224 -3.72 2.57 -14.54
C ALA A 224 -2.86 3.27 -15.63
N VAL A 225 -2.42 4.50 -15.37
CA VAL A 225 -1.51 5.26 -16.24
C VAL A 225 -0.16 4.57 -16.41
N ALA A 226 0.41 4.01 -15.33
CA ALA A 226 1.69 3.31 -15.40
C ALA A 226 1.61 2.01 -16.22
N LEU A 227 0.51 1.25 -16.08
CA LEU A 227 0.28 0.04 -16.87
C LEU A 227 0.12 0.38 -18.36
N GLY A 228 -0.64 1.44 -18.66
CA GLY A 228 -1.06 1.74 -20.01
C GLY A 228 -1.97 0.67 -20.60
N GLU A 229 -2.50 0.93 -21.79
CA GLU A 229 -3.47 0.05 -22.45
C GLU A 229 -2.95 -1.40 -22.68
N PRO A 230 -1.71 -1.62 -23.16
CA PRO A 230 -1.25 -2.97 -23.48
C PRO A 230 -1.15 -3.89 -22.25
N ARG A 231 -0.58 -3.39 -21.13
CA ARG A 231 -0.49 -4.19 -19.90
C ARG A 231 -1.85 -4.32 -19.23
N TRP A 232 -2.70 -3.29 -19.31
CA TRP A 232 -4.05 -3.37 -18.78
C TRP A 232 -4.85 -4.50 -19.45
N ARG A 233 -4.76 -4.66 -20.77
CA ARG A 233 -5.37 -5.80 -21.49
C ARG A 233 -4.86 -7.14 -20.97
N GLN A 234 -3.55 -7.27 -20.71
CA GLN A 234 -2.97 -8.49 -20.13
C GLN A 234 -3.48 -8.75 -18.71
N VAL A 235 -3.60 -7.71 -17.88
CA VAL A 235 -4.16 -7.81 -16.52
C VAL A 235 -5.60 -8.32 -16.58
N MET A 236 -6.44 -7.78 -17.46
CA MET A 236 -7.84 -8.23 -17.59
C MET A 236 -7.93 -9.71 -17.97
N CYS A 237 -7.15 -10.15 -18.97
CA CYS A 237 -7.08 -11.56 -19.36
C CYS A 237 -6.59 -12.46 -18.22
N ALA A 238 -5.49 -12.07 -17.57
CA ALA A 238 -4.89 -12.84 -16.48
C ALA A 238 -5.79 -12.91 -15.24
N CYS A 239 -6.58 -11.87 -14.94
CA CYS A 239 -7.52 -11.89 -13.82
C CYS A 239 -8.55 -13.02 -13.98
N LYS A 240 -9.11 -13.19 -15.17
CA LYS A 240 -10.05 -14.27 -15.47
C LYS A 240 -9.43 -15.64 -15.21
N GLU A 241 -8.22 -15.86 -15.71
CA GLU A 241 -7.47 -17.11 -15.50
C GLU A 241 -7.10 -17.32 -14.03
N ALA A 242 -6.75 -16.24 -13.32
CA ALA A 242 -6.40 -16.27 -11.91
C ALA A 242 -7.58 -16.66 -11.03
N LEU A 243 -8.81 -16.20 -11.34
CA LEU A 243 -10.00 -16.65 -10.62
C LEU A 243 -10.31 -18.13 -10.93
N HIS A 244 -10.31 -18.51 -12.20
CA HIS A 244 -10.53 -19.90 -12.60
C HIS A 244 -9.51 -20.89 -12.01
N ALA A 245 -8.25 -20.48 -11.85
CA ALA A 245 -7.22 -21.30 -11.22
C ALA A 245 -7.49 -21.59 -9.73
N LEU A 246 -8.35 -20.80 -9.08
CA LEU A 246 -8.80 -21.02 -7.71
C LEU A 246 -10.07 -21.87 -7.65
N ASP A 247 -10.84 -21.90 -8.74
CA ASP A 247 -12.08 -22.67 -8.86
C ASP A 247 -11.76 -24.14 -9.04
N SER A 248 -12.11 -24.93 -8.03
CA SER A 248 -11.74 -26.34 -8.02
C SER A 248 -12.88 -27.24 -8.53
N ARG A 249 -14.15 -26.85 -8.35
CA ARG A 249 -15.32 -27.70 -8.66
C ARG A 249 -16.52 -26.90 -9.16
N PRO A 250 -17.21 -27.37 -10.22
CA PRO A 250 -18.48 -26.80 -10.66
C PRO A 250 -19.51 -26.78 -9.53
N GLY A 251 -20.29 -25.70 -9.45
CA GLY A 251 -21.37 -25.55 -8.46
C GLY A 251 -20.90 -25.19 -7.05
N ARG A 252 -19.60 -24.96 -6.82
CA ARG A 252 -19.09 -24.35 -5.58
C ARG A 252 -18.79 -22.87 -5.76
N PRO A 253 -18.87 -22.07 -4.68
CA PRO A 253 -18.48 -20.67 -4.73
C PRO A 253 -17.02 -20.50 -5.17
N PRO A 254 -16.67 -19.40 -5.88
CA PRO A 254 -15.32 -19.16 -6.34
C PRO A 254 -14.28 -19.22 -5.21
N ALA A 255 -13.15 -19.87 -5.47
CA ALA A 255 -12.03 -20.06 -4.53
C ALA A 255 -12.35 -20.74 -3.17
N TRP A 256 -13.59 -21.15 -2.90
CA TRP A 256 -13.99 -21.72 -1.60
C TRP A 256 -13.14 -22.94 -1.20
N ASP A 257 -12.95 -23.88 -2.12
CA ASP A 257 -12.16 -25.09 -1.87
C ASP A 257 -10.68 -24.79 -1.58
N CYS A 258 -10.17 -23.63 -2.04
CA CYS A 258 -8.84 -23.14 -1.75
C CYS A 258 -8.76 -22.55 -0.34
N LEU A 259 -9.71 -21.66 0.01
CA LEU A 259 -9.74 -20.97 1.29
C LEU A 259 -10.14 -21.87 2.46
N ALA A 260 -11.08 -22.79 2.27
CA ALA A 260 -11.54 -23.71 3.31
C ALA A 260 -10.44 -24.66 3.83
N LYS A 261 -9.35 -24.83 3.06
CA LYS A 261 -8.18 -25.63 3.43
C LYS A 261 -7.14 -24.86 4.25
N VAL A 262 -7.29 -23.54 4.39
CA VAL A 262 -6.36 -22.69 5.15
C VAL A 262 -6.70 -22.79 6.64
N PRO A 263 -5.85 -23.42 7.48
CA PRO A 263 -6.17 -23.63 8.88
C PRO A 263 -6.40 -22.32 9.65
N GLU A 264 -5.66 -21.27 9.30
CA GLU A 264 -5.77 -19.94 9.90
C GLU A 264 -7.12 -19.26 9.64
N LEU A 265 -7.82 -19.64 8.56
CA LEU A 265 -9.15 -19.14 8.25
C LEU A 265 -10.26 -19.85 9.03
N LYS A 266 -9.96 -20.88 9.84
CA LYS A 266 -10.97 -21.66 10.56
C LYS A 266 -11.97 -20.80 11.35
N ALA A 267 -11.48 -19.74 12.00
CA ALA A 267 -12.30 -18.83 12.78
C ALA A 267 -13.20 -17.90 11.93
N PHE A 268 -12.91 -17.78 10.63
CA PHE A 268 -13.58 -16.89 9.69
C PHE A 268 -14.34 -17.66 8.60
N LEU A 269 -14.41 -19.01 8.66
CA LEU A 269 -14.99 -19.82 7.58
C LEU A 269 -16.44 -19.48 7.26
N HIS A 270 -17.22 -19.03 8.26
CA HIS A 270 -18.58 -18.58 8.04
C HIS A 270 -18.60 -17.32 7.16
N ASP A 271 -17.94 -16.24 7.61
CA ASP A 271 -17.78 -14.98 6.87
C ASP A 271 -17.21 -15.22 5.45
N VAL A 272 -16.19 -16.08 5.35
CA VAL A 272 -15.56 -16.44 4.06
C VAL A 272 -16.55 -17.19 3.16
N HIS A 273 -17.34 -18.12 3.69
CA HIS A 273 -18.32 -18.86 2.90
C HIS A 273 -19.46 -17.95 2.43
N GLU A 274 -19.97 -17.10 3.32
CA GLU A 274 -21.00 -16.11 3.00
C GLU A 274 -20.53 -15.18 1.88
N HIS A 275 -19.35 -14.58 2.04
CA HIS A 275 -18.76 -13.70 1.03
C HIS A 275 -18.55 -14.43 -0.30
N THR A 276 -17.85 -15.57 -0.29
CA THR A 276 -17.55 -16.31 -1.53
C THR A 276 -18.82 -16.76 -2.26
N SER A 277 -19.90 -17.08 -1.54
CA SER A 277 -21.20 -17.45 -2.13
C SER A 277 -21.86 -16.33 -2.93
N THR A 278 -21.46 -15.08 -2.73
CA THR A 278 -21.94 -13.93 -3.52
C THR A 278 -21.12 -13.68 -4.80
N LEU A 279 -19.99 -14.37 -4.95
CA LEU A 279 -19.04 -14.11 -6.04
C LEU A 279 -19.41 -14.87 -7.32
N SER A 280 -19.10 -14.28 -8.46
CA SER A 280 -19.23 -14.93 -9.77
C SER A 280 -18.17 -14.42 -10.74
N SER A 281 -17.72 -15.28 -11.65
CA SER A 281 -16.72 -14.90 -12.66
C SER A 281 -17.20 -13.76 -13.55
N GLN A 282 -18.50 -13.74 -13.88
CA GLN A 282 -19.11 -12.68 -14.70
C GLN A 282 -19.05 -11.32 -14.00
N ASN A 283 -19.40 -11.27 -12.71
CA ASN A 283 -19.32 -10.04 -11.92
C ASN A 283 -17.86 -9.59 -11.72
N PHE A 284 -16.94 -10.54 -11.53
CA PHE A 284 -15.51 -10.24 -11.44
C PHE A 284 -14.99 -9.61 -12.72
N GLU A 285 -15.25 -10.22 -13.87
CA GLU A 285 -14.85 -9.70 -15.19
C GLU A 285 -15.43 -8.30 -15.44
N TYR A 286 -16.71 -8.09 -15.11
CA TYR A 286 -17.35 -6.78 -15.21
C TYR A 286 -16.64 -5.73 -14.33
N GLN A 287 -16.41 -6.03 -13.06
CA GLN A 287 -15.77 -5.10 -12.12
C GLN A 287 -14.31 -4.80 -12.51
N VAL A 288 -13.55 -5.79 -12.99
CA VAL A 288 -12.18 -5.60 -13.48
C VAL A 288 -12.19 -4.70 -14.71
N ALA A 289 -13.07 -4.93 -15.68
CA ALA A 289 -13.15 -4.12 -16.90
C ALA A 289 -13.42 -2.63 -16.59
N HIS A 290 -14.21 -2.35 -15.55
CA HIS A 290 -14.57 -0.98 -15.15
C HIS A 290 -13.67 -0.42 -14.03
N ALA A 291 -12.67 -1.18 -13.55
CA ALA A 291 -11.86 -0.81 -12.38
C ALA A 291 -11.12 0.54 -12.53
N THR A 292 -10.85 0.97 -13.76
CA THR A 292 -10.23 2.26 -14.10
C THR A 292 -11.24 3.39 -14.29
N GLU A 293 -12.49 3.10 -14.66
CA GLU A 293 -13.55 4.11 -14.83
C GLU A 293 -14.03 4.65 -13.48
N TRP A 294 -14.15 3.77 -12.49
CA TRP A 294 -14.39 4.13 -11.08
C TRP A 294 -13.36 5.14 -10.55
N THR A 295 -12.16 5.09 -11.11
CA THR A 295 -11.06 5.95 -10.73
C THR A 295 -11.18 7.34 -11.33
N LEU A 296 -11.76 7.52 -12.52
CA LEU A 296 -12.07 8.85 -13.06
C LEU A 296 -13.15 9.55 -12.21
N GLN A 297 -14.21 8.81 -11.84
CA GLN A 297 -15.26 9.33 -10.96
C GLN A 297 -14.74 9.67 -9.56
N ARG A 298 -13.86 8.82 -8.99
CA ARG A 298 -13.18 9.11 -7.71
C ARG A 298 -12.13 10.21 -7.82
N ALA A 299 -11.38 10.31 -8.92
CA ALA A 299 -10.44 11.40 -9.15
C ALA A 299 -11.20 12.73 -9.12
N ALA A 300 -12.33 12.83 -9.83
CA ALA A 300 -13.19 14.02 -9.74
C ALA A 300 -13.65 14.30 -8.29
N LYS A 301 -14.11 13.27 -7.55
CA LYS A 301 -14.55 13.42 -6.16
C LYS A 301 -13.42 13.78 -5.18
N ASN A 302 -12.22 13.24 -5.36
CA ASN A 302 -11.04 13.52 -4.54
C ASN A 302 -10.44 14.89 -4.89
N THR A 303 -10.41 15.29 -6.16
CA THR A 303 -10.09 16.65 -6.59
C THR A 303 -11.06 17.64 -5.93
N LEU A 304 -12.35 17.34 -5.93
CA LEU A 304 -13.36 18.15 -5.23
C LEU A 304 -13.11 18.18 -3.71
N ARG A 305 -12.79 17.04 -3.09
CA ARG A 305 -12.53 16.95 -1.64
C ARG A 305 -11.24 17.68 -1.23
N GLU A 306 -10.19 17.61 -2.04
CA GLU A 306 -8.94 18.34 -1.82
C GLU A 306 -9.10 19.83 -2.12
N ALA A 307 -9.84 20.21 -3.17
CA ALA A 307 -10.18 21.60 -3.46
C ALA A 307 -11.05 22.21 -2.34
N VAL A 308 -12.03 21.46 -1.83
CA VAL A 308 -12.81 21.87 -0.65
C VAL A 308 -11.89 22.02 0.56
N ARG A 309 -10.97 21.08 0.81
CA ARG A 309 -9.97 21.21 1.89
C ARG A 309 -9.10 22.45 1.75
N TYR A 310 -8.65 22.76 0.53
CA TYR A 310 -7.85 23.93 0.22
C TYR A 310 -8.64 25.22 0.44
N ILE A 311 -9.89 25.29 -0.05
CA ILE A 311 -10.80 26.42 0.15
C ILE A 311 -11.14 26.60 1.64
N THR A 312 -11.39 25.51 2.38
CA THR A 312 -11.65 25.58 3.82
C THR A 312 -10.41 25.94 4.64
N ALA A 313 -9.22 25.59 4.17
CA ALA A 313 -7.96 26.02 4.79
C ALA A 313 -7.65 27.50 4.51
N GLU A 314 -8.07 28.04 3.36
CA GLU A 314 -7.99 29.49 3.08
C GLU A 314 -9.01 30.32 3.90
N SER A 315 -10.10 29.71 4.38
CA SER A 315 -11.05 30.38 5.29
C SER A 315 -10.61 30.42 6.76
N GLU A 316 -9.51 29.74 7.12
CA GLU A 316 -8.94 29.74 8.48
C GLU A 316 -7.47 30.22 8.47
N VAL A 317 -7.19 31.44 7.99
CA VAL A 317 -5.92 32.11 8.31
C VAL A 317 -6.09 33.61 8.60
N LYS A 318 -6.32 33.92 9.88
CA LYS A 318 -5.66 34.96 10.70
C LYS A 318 -5.63 34.36 12.11
N SER A 319 -4.54 34.23 12.85
CA SER A 319 -3.20 34.79 12.79
C SER A 319 -2.31 33.90 13.69
N ASP A 320 -1.10 33.57 13.24
CA ASP A 320 0.16 33.74 13.98
C ASP A 320 1.25 32.80 13.43
N GLU A 321 2.36 33.44 13.10
CA GLU A 321 3.58 32.89 12.52
C GLU A 321 4.31 31.98 13.50
N TRP A 322 4.67 30.77 13.08
CA TRP A 322 5.93 30.11 13.49
C TRP A 322 6.43 29.22 12.34
N ILE A 323 7.51 29.67 11.68
CA ILE A 323 8.30 28.91 10.72
C ILE A 323 9.25 28.00 11.50
N PHE A 324 9.20 26.69 11.28
CA PHE A 324 10.22 25.75 11.76
C PHE A 324 10.67 24.84 10.62
N ASP A 325 11.95 24.95 10.27
CA ASP A 325 12.68 24.18 9.27
C ASP A 325 13.30 22.94 9.96
N PRO A 326 12.94 21.69 9.58
CA PRO A 326 13.37 20.51 10.32
C PRO A 326 14.66 19.83 9.80
N PHE A 327 15.37 20.37 8.80
CA PHE A 327 16.58 19.69 8.29
C PHE A 327 17.74 20.65 8.01
N GLY A 328 18.41 21.09 9.09
CA GLY A 328 19.71 21.76 9.01
C GLY A 328 20.76 20.84 8.41
N PHE A 329 21.18 21.14 7.18
CA PHE A 329 22.45 20.66 6.61
C PHE A 329 23.48 21.78 6.72
N MET A 330 24.55 21.52 7.48
CA MET A 330 25.76 22.35 7.51
C MET A 330 26.40 22.38 6.11
N GLY A 331 26.52 23.59 5.56
CA GLY A 331 27.43 23.92 4.46
C GLY A 331 28.01 25.31 4.75
N THR A 332 29.25 25.35 5.22
CA THR A 332 29.97 26.56 5.59
C THR A 332 30.40 27.37 4.36
N SER A 333 30.03 28.67 4.40
CA SER A 333 30.84 29.86 4.03
C SER A 333 31.34 30.03 2.58
N GLN A 334 30.88 31.07 1.87
CA GLN A 334 31.55 32.39 1.82
C GLN A 334 30.82 33.39 0.92
N ASP A 335 30.89 34.65 1.35
CA ASP A 335 30.35 35.89 0.78
C ASP A 335 30.72 36.15 -0.69
N SER A 336 29.79 36.77 -1.43
CA SER A 336 29.93 38.16 -1.90
C SER A 336 28.79 38.57 -2.85
N SER A 337 27.93 39.47 -2.38
CA SER A 337 27.15 40.42 -3.20
C SER A 337 28.14 41.38 -3.93
N PRO A 338 27.77 42.10 -5.03
CA PRO A 338 26.48 42.78 -5.18
C PRO A 338 25.92 42.98 -6.60
N SER A 339 24.70 43.55 -6.60
CA SER A 339 24.20 44.58 -7.53
C SER A 339 23.15 44.20 -8.59
N SER A 340 21.97 44.78 -8.33
CA SER A 340 21.14 45.57 -9.25
C SER A 340 20.34 44.89 -10.37
N GLY A 341 19.05 45.23 -10.37
CA GLY A 341 18.43 45.81 -11.56
C GLY A 341 17.66 44.87 -12.45
N TYR A 342 16.36 44.73 -12.19
CA TYR A 342 15.39 44.41 -13.24
C TYR A 342 15.43 45.49 -14.34
N PRO A 343 15.28 45.11 -15.62
CA PRO A 343 14.58 45.94 -16.57
C PRO A 343 13.26 45.30 -17.01
N ARG A 344 12.23 46.15 -16.91
CA ARG A 344 10.91 46.05 -17.52
C ARG A 344 10.97 45.67 -19.01
N ALA A 345 9.95 44.93 -19.41
CA ALA A 345 9.52 44.67 -20.78
C ALA A 345 9.54 45.92 -21.67
N ARG A 346 10.06 45.77 -22.90
CA ARG A 346 9.76 46.68 -24.01
C ARG A 346 8.81 46.03 -25.00
N ARG A 347 7.79 46.83 -25.29
CA ARG A 347 6.69 46.68 -26.24
C ARG A 347 7.24 46.64 -27.67
N ALA A 348 6.58 45.85 -28.50
CA ALA A 348 6.77 45.82 -29.94
C ALA A 348 6.51 47.20 -30.57
N GLU A 349 7.39 47.61 -31.48
CA GLU A 349 7.11 48.67 -32.46
C GLU A 349 7.42 48.18 -33.89
N GLN A 350 6.67 48.78 -34.80
CA GLN A 350 6.29 48.28 -36.11
C GLN A 350 7.40 48.41 -37.16
N SER A 351 7.26 47.56 -38.17
CA SER A 351 7.89 47.56 -39.48
C SER A 351 7.68 48.84 -40.30
N THR A 352 8.72 49.32 -40.99
CA THR A 352 8.75 49.54 -42.47
C THR A 352 10.15 49.93 -42.99
N PRO A 353 10.51 49.61 -44.26
CA PRO A 353 11.84 49.77 -44.90
C PRO A 353 11.84 51.02 -45.84
N PRO A 354 12.66 51.22 -46.92
CA PRO A 354 13.90 50.59 -47.44
C PRO A 354 15.00 51.61 -47.90
N ALA A 355 16.17 51.14 -48.37
CA ALA A 355 17.02 51.75 -49.44
C ALA A 355 18.30 50.88 -49.60
N GLY A 356 18.53 50.19 -50.74
CA GLY A 356 19.20 50.71 -51.94
C GLY A 356 20.72 50.79 -51.68
N GLY A 357 21.63 49.97 -52.22
CA GLY A 357 21.87 49.57 -53.62
C GLY A 357 23.31 50.01 -53.93
N HIS A 358 24.31 49.13 -53.89
CA HIS A 358 24.89 48.32 -54.99
C HIS A 358 26.32 48.77 -55.32
N VAL A 359 27.18 47.76 -55.42
CA VAL A 359 28.47 47.78 -56.11
C VAL A 359 28.24 47.98 -57.60
N GLN A 360 29.09 48.85 -58.18
CA GLN A 360 29.33 49.16 -59.60
C GLN A 360 28.27 49.97 -60.36
#